data_AF-A0A7Z1TGI9-F1
#
_entry.id   AF-A0A7Z1TGI9-F1
#
_cell.length_a   1.000
_cell.length_b   1.000
_cell.length_c   1.000
_cell.angle_alpha   90.00
_cell.angle_beta   90.00
_cell.angle_gamma   90.00
#
_symmetry.space_group_name_H-M   'P 1'
#
loop_
_entity.id
_entity.type
_entity.pdbx_description
1 polymer ?
#
loop_
_entity_poly.entity_id
_entity_poly.type
_entity_poly.pdbx_seq_one_letter_code
_entity_poly.pdbx_strand_id
1 'polypeptide(L)'
;MKQNMNFLVALIMTLSGNVWASDAVNTVENRQFLKQQETLSQQLRDRPDTQLKTWAEQQIQDNSLQQSDRHYLDDLVRKQQSLQTEKPASGAVYFVSFSIPEEGLKRMLGETRRYGIPATLRGMLNNDLKATADAVLSLVKDGATDGVQIDSTLFSEYHVR
;
A
#
# COMPACT_ATOMS: atom_id res chain seq x y z
N MET A 1 41.55 -6.17 -5.37
CA MET A 1 40.21 -6.54 -4.83
C MET A 1 39.89 -5.93 -3.46
N LYS A 2 40.45 -4.77 -3.07
CA LYS A 2 40.14 -4.12 -1.77
C LYS A 2 39.39 -2.78 -1.89
N GLN A 3 39.22 -2.24 -3.10
CA GLN A 3 38.54 -0.95 -3.31
C GLN A 3 37.01 -1.08 -3.50
N ASN A 4 36.51 -2.28 -3.84
CA ASN A 4 35.09 -2.49 -4.15
C ASN A 4 34.23 -2.80 -2.91
N MET A 5 34.86 -3.14 -1.78
CA MET A 5 34.17 -3.43 -0.51
C MET A 5 33.70 -2.14 0.19
N ASN A 6 34.45 -1.05 0.04
CA ASN A 6 34.14 0.22 0.70
C ASN A 6 32.92 0.92 0.07
N PHE A 7 32.61 0.64 -1.20
CA PHE A 7 31.41 1.14 -1.87
C PHE A 7 30.14 0.43 -1.39
N LEU A 8 30.23 -0.86 -1.04
CA LEU A 8 29.09 -1.65 -0.58
C LEU A 8 28.66 -1.28 0.85
N VAL A 9 29.63 -1.01 1.74
CA VAL A 9 29.33 -0.57 3.11
C VAL A 9 28.79 0.86 3.12
N ALA A 10 29.25 1.73 2.23
CA ALA A 10 28.72 3.08 2.08
C ALA A 10 27.27 3.11 1.54
N LEU A 11 26.86 2.10 0.76
CA LEU A 11 25.50 2.00 0.23
C LEU A 11 24.49 1.48 1.25
N ILE A 12 24.93 0.68 2.23
CA ILE A 12 24.06 0.13 3.28
C ILE A 12 23.93 1.10 4.46
N MET A 13 24.95 1.92 4.76
CA MET A 13 24.90 2.90 5.87
C MET A 13 24.04 4.15 5.58
N THR A 14 23.60 4.39 4.35
CA THR A 14 22.73 5.52 4.00
C THR A 14 21.23 5.22 4.10
N LEU A 15 20.84 3.96 4.33
CA LEU A 15 19.44 3.56 4.54
C LEU A 15 18.94 3.79 5.98
N SER A 16 19.80 4.22 6.90
CA SER A 16 19.44 4.65 8.26
C SER A 16 19.43 6.17 8.40
N GLY A 17 18.81 6.87 7.44
CA GLY A 17 18.39 8.26 7.62
C GLY A 17 16.99 8.26 8.23
N ASN A 18 16.88 8.71 9.49
CA ASN A 18 15.58 8.99 10.11
C ASN A 18 14.79 9.94 9.19
N VAL A 19 13.70 9.47 8.59
CA VAL A 19 12.75 10.33 7.89
C VAL A 19 11.94 11.06 8.96
N TRP A 20 12.40 12.27 9.32
CA TRP A 20 11.58 13.22 10.04
C TRP A 20 10.54 13.75 9.05
N ALA A 21 9.30 13.34 9.24
CA ALA A 21 8.15 13.80 8.48
C ALA A 21 7.73 15.23 8.92
N SER A 22 6.98 15.89 8.03
CA SER A 22 6.23 17.15 8.23
C SER A 22 6.91 18.45 7.78
N ASP A 23 7.20 18.57 6.46
CA ASP A 23 6.98 19.79 5.62
C ASP A 23 7.73 19.70 4.27
N ALA A 24 8.70 18.80 4.16
CA ALA A 24 9.65 18.76 3.04
C ALA A 24 9.32 17.77 1.90
N VAL A 25 8.07 17.28 1.80
CA VAL A 25 7.74 16.20 0.84
C VAL A 25 7.87 16.65 -0.62
N ASN A 26 7.72 17.95 -0.91
CA ASN A 26 7.72 18.51 -2.27
C ASN A 26 8.88 19.49 -2.55
N THR A 27 10.05 19.27 -1.94
CA THR A 27 11.26 20.02 -2.31
C THR A 27 11.83 19.53 -3.65
N VAL A 28 12.57 20.41 -4.35
CA VAL A 28 13.25 20.05 -5.60
C VAL A 28 14.17 18.85 -5.41
N GLU A 29 14.86 18.82 -4.27
CA GLU A 29 15.77 17.73 -3.88
C GLU A 29 15.03 16.40 -3.71
N ASN A 30 13.87 16.40 -3.06
CA ASN A 30 13.09 15.18 -2.86
C ASN A 30 12.54 14.65 -4.19
N ARG A 31 12.12 15.54 -5.11
CA ARG A 31 11.72 15.15 -6.48
C ARG A 31 12.88 14.59 -7.29
N GLN A 32 14.09 15.14 -7.12
CA GLN A 32 15.29 14.63 -7.78
C GLN A 32 15.69 13.26 -7.24
N PHE A 33 15.62 13.07 -5.92
CA PHE A 33 15.85 11.80 -5.26
C PHE A 33 14.86 10.72 -5.73
N LEU A 34 13.56 11.04 -5.77
CA LEU A 34 12.53 10.11 -6.26
C LEU A 34 12.75 9.75 -7.74
N LYS A 35 13.10 10.73 -8.59
CA LYS A 35 13.45 10.46 -10.00
C LYS A 35 14.68 9.58 -10.15
N GLN A 36 15.69 9.77 -9.29
CA GLN A 36 16.88 8.93 -9.27
C GLN A 36 16.53 7.49 -8.86
N GLN A 37 15.67 7.33 -7.85
CA GLN A 37 15.22 6.02 -7.40
C GLN A 37 14.39 5.31 -8.49
N GLU A 38 13.50 6.04 -9.17
CA GLU A 38 12.73 5.52 -10.30
C GLU A 38 13.64 5.09 -11.45
N THR A 39 14.60 5.94 -11.84
CA THR A 39 15.55 5.64 -12.93
C THR A 39 16.42 4.42 -12.60
N LEU A 40 16.91 4.32 -11.35
CA LEU A 40 17.65 3.16 -10.87
C LEU A 40 16.79 1.90 -10.95
N SER A 41 15.53 1.98 -10.54
CA SER A 41 14.60 0.84 -10.58
C SER A 41 14.29 0.38 -12.02
N GLN A 42 14.15 1.33 -12.96
CA GLN A 42 13.96 1.03 -14.38
C GLN A 42 15.22 0.41 -14.97
N GLN A 43 16.40 0.92 -14.65
CA GLN A 43 17.67 0.34 -15.07
C GLN A 43 17.88 -1.08 -14.54
N LEU A 44 17.52 -1.36 -13.28
CA LEU A 44 17.57 -2.71 -12.71
C LEU A 44 16.56 -3.67 -13.37
N ARG A 45 15.44 -3.13 -13.87
CA ARG A 45 14.44 -3.90 -14.61
C ARG A 45 14.89 -4.23 -16.03
N ASP A 46 15.49 -3.25 -16.73
CA ASP A 46 15.90 -3.37 -18.12
C ASP A 46 17.25 -4.08 -18.29
N ARG A 47 18.14 -3.91 -17.30
CA ARG A 47 19.40 -4.64 -17.15
C ARG A 47 19.30 -5.42 -15.86
N PRO A 48 18.67 -6.62 -15.88
CA PRO A 48 18.80 -7.52 -14.76
C PRO A 48 20.27 -7.91 -14.68
N ASP A 49 21.04 -7.17 -13.87
CA ASP A 49 22.39 -7.56 -13.52
C ASP A 49 22.27 -8.96 -12.96
N THR A 50 22.76 -9.95 -13.72
CA THR A 50 22.62 -11.37 -13.35
C THR A 50 23.14 -11.61 -11.94
N GLN A 51 24.14 -10.82 -11.51
CA GLN A 51 24.69 -10.80 -10.17
C GLN A 51 23.71 -10.31 -9.09
N LEU A 52 22.96 -9.24 -9.37
CA LEU A 52 21.92 -8.73 -8.47
C LEU A 52 20.73 -9.69 -8.40
N LYS A 53 20.37 -10.32 -9.52
CA LYS A 53 19.35 -11.37 -9.55
C LYS A 53 19.78 -12.58 -8.71
N THR A 54 21.02 -13.05 -8.88
CA THR A 54 21.54 -14.16 -8.07
C THR A 54 21.65 -13.80 -6.60
N TRP A 55 22.03 -12.56 -6.27
CA TRP A 55 22.07 -12.09 -4.88
C TRP A 55 20.67 -11.98 -4.26
N ALA A 56 19.68 -11.46 -5.00
CA ALA A 56 18.29 -11.40 -4.54
C ALA A 56 17.68 -12.79 -4.38
N GLU A 57 17.95 -13.71 -5.32
CA GLU A 57 17.55 -15.11 -5.22
C GLU A 57 18.20 -15.80 -4.02
N GLN A 58 19.49 -15.56 -3.76
CA GLN A 58 20.19 -16.03 -2.56
C GLN A 58 19.54 -15.47 -1.29
N GLN A 59 19.24 -14.17 -1.24
CA GLN A 59 18.60 -13.56 -0.08
C GLN A 59 17.19 -14.12 0.19
N ILE A 60 16.42 -14.45 -0.85
CA ILE A 60 15.10 -15.10 -0.71
C ILE A 60 15.23 -16.54 -0.24
N GLN A 61 16.30 -17.25 -0.64
CA GLN A 61 16.58 -18.59 -0.13
C GLN A 61 17.07 -18.58 1.32
N ASP A 62 17.97 -17.65 1.65
CA ASP A 62 18.53 -17.50 3.00
C ASP A 62 17.48 -16.97 3.98
N ASN A 63 16.48 -16.23 3.49
CA ASN A 63 15.33 -15.74 4.24
C ASN A 63 14.03 -16.37 3.73
N SER A 64 14.02 -17.70 3.62
CA SER A 64 12.81 -18.41 3.24
C SER A 64 11.74 -18.20 4.31
N LEU A 65 10.58 -17.67 3.92
CA LEU A 65 9.42 -17.54 4.79
C LEU A 65 9.10 -18.89 5.44
N GLN A 66 8.89 -18.89 6.75
CA GLN A 66 8.51 -20.11 7.48
C GLN A 66 7.21 -20.66 6.90
N GLN A 67 7.02 -21.97 6.95
CA GLN A 67 5.86 -22.63 6.35
C GLN A 67 4.52 -22.06 6.86
N SER A 68 4.44 -21.66 8.13
CA SER A 68 3.28 -20.98 8.72
C SER A 68 2.99 -19.62 8.08
N ASP A 69 4.02 -18.80 7.83
CA ASP A 69 3.87 -17.48 7.22
C ASP A 69 3.41 -17.61 5.77
N ARG A 70 3.88 -18.65 5.06
CA ARG A 70 3.42 -18.96 3.70
C ARG A 70 1.96 -19.34 3.66
N HIS A 71 1.49 -20.17 4.60
CA HIS A 71 0.06 -20.51 4.69
C HIS A 71 -0.80 -19.28 5.02
N TYR A 72 -0.35 -18.43 5.93
CA TYR A 72 -1.05 -17.18 6.25
C TYR A 72 -1.12 -16.23 5.05
N LEU A 73 -0.02 -16.06 4.31
CA LEU A 73 0.00 -15.26 3.07
C LEU A 73 -0.89 -15.87 1.99
N ASP A 74 -0.89 -17.19 1.82
CA ASP A 74 -1.78 -17.89 0.89
C ASP A 74 -3.25 -17.71 1.27
N ASP A 75 -3.59 -17.77 2.55
CA ASP A 75 -4.95 -17.53 3.05
C ASP A 75 -5.38 -16.07 2.85
N LEU A 76 -4.47 -15.11 3.08
CA LEU A 76 -4.71 -13.70 2.78
C LEU A 76 -4.90 -13.47 1.28
N VAL A 77 -4.06 -14.07 0.44
CA VAL A 77 -4.16 -13.97 -1.03
C VAL A 77 -5.45 -14.62 -1.51
N ARG A 78 -5.82 -15.80 -1.01
CA ARG A 78 -7.11 -16.45 -1.31
C ARG A 78 -8.28 -15.60 -0.86
N LYS A 79 -8.22 -15.01 0.33
CA LYS A 79 -9.25 -14.11 0.83
C LYS A 79 -9.38 -12.87 -0.05
N GLN A 80 -8.27 -12.23 -0.40
CA GLN A 80 -8.26 -11.10 -1.33
C GLN A 80 -8.78 -11.48 -2.73
N GLN A 81 -8.36 -12.63 -3.27
CA GLN A 81 -8.83 -13.12 -4.57
C GLN A 81 -10.31 -13.51 -4.54
N SER A 82 -10.82 -14.07 -3.44
CA SER A 82 -12.26 -14.35 -3.30
C SER A 82 -13.09 -13.06 -3.28
N LEU A 83 -12.60 -12.02 -2.57
CA LEU A 83 -13.19 -10.68 -2.57
C LEU A 83 -13.09 -9.99 -3.95
N GLN A 84 -12.07 -10.32 -4.75
CA GLN A 84 -11.91 -9.82 -6.13
C GLN A 84 -12.61 -10.67 -7.19
N THR A 85 -12.89 -11.95 -6.93
CA THR A 85 -13.60 -12.85 -7.86
C THR A 85 -15.10 -12.63 -7.76
N GLU A 86 -15.59 -12.21 -6.58
CA GLU A 86 -16.82 -11.43 -6.45
C GLU A 86 -16.61 -9.98 -6.89
N LYS A 87 -15.86 -9.75 -7.98
CA LYS A 87 -15.98 -8.49 -8.71
C LYS A 87 -17.46 -8.36 -9.03
N PRO A 88 -18.15 -7.30 -8.58
CA PRO A 88 -19.48 -7.06 -9.07
C PRO A 88 -19.33 -6.92 -10.59
N ALA A 89 -19.88 -7.88 -11.32
CA ALA A 89 -20.12 -7.72 -12.73
C ALA A 89 -21.07 -6.54 -12.83
N SER A 90 -20.54 -5.33 -13.06
CA SER A 90 -21.33 -4.11 -13.13
C SER A 90 -22.21 -3.89 -11.88
N GLY A 91 -21.62 -3.58 -10.74
CA GLY A 91 -22.34 -3.26 -9.50
C GLY A 91 -21.76 -1.99 -8.87
N ALA A 92 -22.63 -1.14 -8.34
CA ALA A 92 -22.33 0.21 -7.86
C ALA A 92 -21.06 0.30 -6.99
N VAL A 93 -20.34 1.42 -7.08
CA VAL A 93 -19.22 1.76 -6.19
C VAL A 93 -19.71 2.81 -5.21
N TYR A 94 -19.40 2.64 -3.92
CA TYR A 94 -19.84 3.57 -2.89
C TYR A 94 -18.66 4.39 -2.36
N PHE A 95 -18.64 5.66 -2.70
CA PHE A 95 -17.59 6.59 -2.32
C PHE A 95 -17.84 7.16 -0.93
N VAL A 96 -16.86 7.01 -0.03
CA VAL A 96 -16.89 7.56 1.32
C VAL A 96 -15.71 8.50 1.56
N SER A 97 -15.88 9.46 2.47
CA SER A 97 -14.85 10.40 2.88
C SER A 97 -14.95 10.69 4.37
N PHE A 98 -13.81 10.83 5.05
CA PHE A 98 -13.73 11.25 6.45
C PHE A 98 -14.13 12.72 6.69
N SER A 99 -14.45 13.48 5.64
CA SER A 99 -15.14 14.76 5.78
C SER A 99 -16.58 14.59 6.29
N ILE A 100 -17.16 13.39 6.13
CA ILE A 100 -18.47 13.03 6.67
C ILE A 100 -18.29 12.67 8.15
N PRO A 101 -19.16 13.15 9.07
CA PRO A 101 -19.08 12.77 10.47
C PRO A 101 -19.26 11.26 10.65
N GLU A 102 -18.64 10.71 11.70
CA GLU A 102 -18.59 9.27 11.97
C GLU A 102 -19.98 8.61 11.99
N GLU A 103 -20.99 9.27 12.58
CA GLU A 103 -22.38 8.82 12.59
C GLU A 103 -22.97 8.63 11.18
N GLY A 104 -22.63 9.54 10.27
CA GLY A 104 -23.04 9.45 8.86
C GLY A 104 -22.33 8.30 8.16
N LEU A 105 -21.03 8.15 8.38
CA LEU A 105 -20.24 7.05 7.83
C LEU A 105 -20.75 5.69 8.29
N LYS A 106 -21.08 5.52 9.57
CA LYS A 106 -21.63 4.26 10.10
C LYS A 106 -22.93 3.85 9.41
N ARG A 107 -23.84 4.81 9.22
CA ARG A 107 -25.11 4.55 8.50
C ARG A 107 -24.83 4.13 7.05
N MET A 108 -24.01 4.91 6.35
CA MET A 108 -23.66 4.66 4.96
C MET A 108 -23.00 3.29 4.78
N LEU A 109 -22.01 2.97 5.63
CA LEU A 109 -21.30 1.70 5.61
C LEU A 109 -22.21 0.50 5.97
N GLY A 110 -23.14 0.69 6.90
CA GLY A 110 -24.15 -0.31 7.22
C GLY A 110 -25.05 -0.66 6.03
N GLU A 111 -25.36 0.32 5.17
CA GLU A 111 -26.09 0.09 3.93
C GLU A 111 -25.23 -0.61 2.89
N THR A 112 -23.98 -0.18 2.68
CA THR A 112 -23.08 -0.82 1.69
C THR A 112 -22.85 -2.29 2.02
N ARG A 113 -22.70 -2.61 3.31
CA ARG A 113 -22.60 -4.00 3.79
C ARG A 113 -23.83 -4.83 3.42
N ARG A 114 -25.05 -4.28 3.62
CA ARG A 114 -26.31 -5.00 3.32
C ARG A 114 -26.46 -5.33 1.83
N TYR A 115 -25.96 -4.46 0.96
CA TYR A 115 -26.06 -4.61 -0.49
C TYR A 115 -24.82 -5.24 -1.13
N GLY A 116 -23.81 -5.62 -0.34
CA GLY A 116 -22.55 -6.20 -0.86
C GLY A 116 -21.74 -5.22 -1.72
N ILE A 117 -21.91 -3.92 -1.50
CA ILE A 117 -21.22 -2.88 -2.26
C ILE A 117 -19.92 -2.53 -1.55
N PRO A 118 -18.76 -2.56 -2.23
CA PRO A 118 -17.50 -2.14 -1.63
C PRO A 118 -17.51 -0.63 -1.37
N ALA A 119 -17.13 -0.24 -0.15
CA ALA A 119 -16.90 1.15 0.22
C ALA A 119 -15.46 1.56 -0.12
N THR A 120 -15.29 2.70 -0.78
CA THR A 120 -13.99 3.18 -1.26
C THR A 120 -13.68 4.58 -0.73
N LEU A 121 -12.50 4.73 -0.13
CA LEU A 121 -11.86 5.97 0.26
C LEU A 121 -10.89 6.44 -0.83
N ARG A 122 -10.84 7.74 -1.05
CA ARG A 122 -9.93 8.35 -2.02
C ARG A 122 -8.47 8.23 -1.60
N GLY A 123 -8.22 8.30 -0.31
CA GLY A 123 -6.88 8.37 0.27
C GLY A 123 -6.90 8.19 1.77
N MET A 124 -5.73 8.36 2.38
CA MET A 124 -5.55 8.27 3.82
C MET A 124 -6.08 9.53 4.52
N LEU A 125 -6.65 9.33 5.70
CA LEU A 125 -6.99 10.40 6.62
C LEU A 125 -5.72 11.17 6.99
N ASN A 126 -5.68 12.47 6.69
CA ASN A 126 -4.56 13.36 6.99
C ASN A 126 -3.19 12.85 6.48
N ASN A 127 -3.16 12.06 5.40
CA ASN A 127 -1.96 11.38 4.90
C ASN A 127 -1.28 10.43 5.91
N ASP A 128 -2.00 10.01 6.95
CA ASP A 128 -1.50 9.12 7.99
C ASP A 128 -2.21 7.77 7.94
N LEU A 129 -1.43 6.71 7.67
CA LEU A 129 -1.92 5.35 7.60
C LEU A 129 -2.42 4.84 8.96
N LYS A 130 -1.76 5.21 10.06
CA LYS A 130 -2.16 4.83 11.42
C LYS A 130 -3.49 5.48 11.78
N ALA A 131 -3.62 6.79 11.56
CA ALA A 131 -4.87 7.50 11.81
C ALA A 131 -6.03 6.92 10.96
N THR A 132 -5.75 6.56 9.71
CA THR A 132 -6.73 5.92 8.83
C THR A 132 -7.14 4.54 9.35
N ALA A 133 -6.17 3.71 9.76
CA ALA A 133 -6.44 2.40 10.31
C ALA A 133 -7.25 2.48 11.61
N ASP A 134 -6.92 3.41 12.51
CA ASP A 134 -7.64 3.63 13.77
C ASP A 134 -9.11 4.05 13.51
N ALA A 135 -9.33 4.93 12.53
CA ALA A 135 -10.67 5.37 12.13
C ALA A 135 -11.49 4.24 11.48
N VAL A 136 -10.90 3.51 10.52
CA VAL A 136 -11.56 2.36 9.88
C VAL A 136 -11.84 1.26 10.90
N LEU A 137 -10.91 0.99 11.81
CA LEU A 137 -11.10 0.00 12.87
C LEU A 137 -12.27 0.35 13.78
N SER A 138 -12.45 1.64 14.10
CA SER A 138 -13.60 2.11 14.89
C SER A 138 -14.92 1.87 14.15
N LEU A 139 -14.94 2.07 12.83
CA LEU A 139 -16.10 1.78 11.98
C LEU A 139 -16.39 0.27 11.86
N VAL A 140 -15.36 -0.58 11.84
CA VAL A 140 -15.48 -2.05 11.77
C VAL A 140 -15.92 -2.64 13.12
N LYS A 141 -15.42 -2.12 14.25
CA LYS A 141 -15.76 -2.58 15.60
C LYS A 141 -17.25 -2.47 15.90
N ASP A 142 -17.90 -1.44 15.37
CA ASP A 142 -19.34 -1.23 15.50
C ASP A 142 -20.16 -2.05 14.48
N GLY A 143 -19.50 -2.91 13.70
CA GLY A 143 -20.12 -3.79 12.71
C GLY A 143 -20.58 -3.07 11.43
N ALA A 144 -20.24 -1.80 11.25
CA ALA A 144 -20.73 -1.00 10.13
C ALA A 144 -20.17 -1.49 8.79
N THR A 145 -18.96 -2.03 8.74
CA THR A 145 -18.37 -2.58 7.51
C THR A 145 -17.38 -3.70 7.82
N ASP A 146 -17.04 -4.52 6.82
CA ASP A 146 -15.96 -5.52 6.87
C ASP A 146 -14.59 -4.94 6.48
N GLY A 147 -14.55 -3.68 6.07
CA GLY A 147 -13.36 -2.96 5.67
C GLY A 147 -13.68 -1.82 4.71
N VAL A 148 -12.67 -1.05 4.34
CA VAL A 148 -12.80 0.03 3.34
C VAL A 148 -11.59 -0.02 2.42
N GLN A 149 -11.82 0.10 1.12
CA GLN A 149 -10.76 0.13 0.11
C GLN A 149 -10.17 1.55 0.00
N ILE A 150 -8.86 1.67 -0.15
CA ILE A 150 -8.23 2.96 -0.47
C ILE A 150 -7.79 2.92 -1.94
N ASP A 151 -8.48 3.66 -2.80
CA ASP A 151 -8.21 3.69 -4.23
C ASP A 151 -8.57 5.05 -4.85
N SER A 152 -7.56 5.83 -5.21
CA SER A 152 -7.73 7.15 -5.85
C SER A 152 -8.10 7.04 -7.33
N THR A 153 -7.83 5.91 -7.99
CA THR A 153 -8.07 5.75 -9.43
C THR A 153 -9.56 5.71 -9.73
N LEU A 154 -10.35 5.03 -8.89
CA LEU A 154 -11.81 4.98 -9.00
C LEU A 154 -12.45 6.37 -8.87
N PHE A 155 -11.97 7.23 -7.98
CA PHE A 155 -12.48 8.60 -7.86
C PHE A 155 -12.23 9.40 -9.15
N SER A 156 -11.09 9.18 -9.78
CA SER A 156 -10.74 9.83 -11.05
C SER A 156 -11.58 9.29 -12.21
N GLU A 157 -11.78 7.97 -12.27
CA GLU A 157 -12.59 7.30 -13.30
C GLU A 157 -14.06 7.74 -13.27
N TYR A 158 -14.65 7.80 -12.08
CA TYR A 158 -16.04 8.23 -11.89
C TYR A 158 -16.22 9.75 -11.72
N HIS A 159 -15.13 10.53 -11.88
CA HIS A 159 -15.14 12.00 -11.78
C HIS A 159 -15.68 12.55 -10.44
N VAL A 160 -15.49 11.80 -9.35
CA VAL A 160 -15.87 12.18 -7.99
C VAL A 160 -14.72 13.00 -7.38
N ARG A 161 -15.02 14.23 -6.96
CA ARG A 161 -14.00 15.22 -6.50
C ARG A 161 -14.03 15.48 -5.02
#